data_AF-A0A1H7JHS4-F1
#
_entry.id   AF-A0A1H7JHS4-F1
#
_cell.length_a   1.000
_cell.length_b   1.000
_cell.length_c   1.000
_cell.angle_alpha   90.00
_cell.angle_beta   90.00
_cell.angle_gamma   90.00
#
_symmetry.space_group_name_H-M   'P 1'
#
loop_
_entity.id
_entity.type
_entity.pdbx_description
1 polymer ?
#
loop_
_entity_poly.entity_id
_entity_poly.type
_entity_poly.pdbx_seq_one_letter_code
_entity_poly.pdbx_strand_id
1 'polypeptide(L)'
;MLKDRPRNWRKITIMGASLGAAVIFFVAGIIFWGGFNTVMEATNNMKFCSTACHEMSWVYEEYQERPHFENATGVGAECSDCHVPDAWGPKMIRKIQASREVWHWMLGTIDTKEEFEGKRLHLAENVWRSMLRTDSRECRNCHDWSAMDLEEQASRASREHARAFEQGQTCIECHQGIAHQLPEAWDESPVWADRFDYGTAEADEDLLGDEPEMAAALEEEDLGEAKEVDENIAATLDWSEVPTQEVTLFLPGQASIEWIQDGSEHGGGRAFSFGDRCIWCHQGEEADIGALAVSGEKIETYDLGDKRGHVPMSIQASFDDDYLFMRFQWEAGEHAPLPFVDGGMMDPENPMKLTVSLSDDNVDMADRAGCWASCHADSRHMPDAPDSEVLENSPYAERLDLSDGVTKYLTESRTEIEIRGRRGAARGGWDKLKEEKEIEELLNGGVYLDLARYKSGDESTESGYVLDERHFSDSQAIVFSADEQDGVWTAHLTRALKTGAEGDKPINLDGKYNLNVALHDDHADSRFHHVSWQYGLAFDAEIPGEYAEDMVEINAARISR
;
A
#
# COMPACT_ATOMS: atom_id res chain seq x y z
N MET A 1 -82.58 -65.32 -14.07
CA MET A 1 -81.28 -65.47 -14.74
C MET A 1 -80.83 -64.09 -15.21
N LEU A 2 -80.20 -63.32 -14.32
CA LEU A 2 -79.58 -62.03 -14.62
C LEU A 2 -78.15 -62.12 -14.09
N LYS A 3 -77.18 -62.12 -14.99
CA LYS A 3 -75.76 -62.27 -14.70
C LYS A 3 -75.14 -60.89 -14.88
N ASP A 4 -74.87 -60.21 -13.77
CA ASP A 4 -74.17 -58.93 -13.75
C ASP A 4 -72.76 -59.11 -14.35
N ARG A 5 -72.44 -58.29 -15.35
CA ARG A 5 -71.09 -58.15 -15.91
C ARG A 5 -70.39 -57.01 -15.15
N PRO A 6 -69.21 -57.22 -14.54
CA PRO A 6 -68.46 -56.12 -13.96
C PRO A 6 -67.98 -55.18 -15.07
N ARG A 7 -68.22 -53.90 -14.85
CA ARG A 7 -67.89 -52.78 -15.73
C ARG A 7 -66.36 -52.62 -15.76
N ASN A 8 -65.73 -53.04 -16.86
CA ASN A 8 -64.29 -52.93 -17.08
C ASN A 8 -63.80 -51.46 -16.97
N TRP A 9 -63.19 -51.09 -15.84
CA TRP A 9 -62.44 -49.84 -15.64
C TRP A 9 -61.17 -49.70 -16.51
N ARG A 10 -60.94 -50.64 -17.43
CA ARG A 10 -59.68 -50.81 -18.16
C ARG A 10 -59.50 -49.88 -19.37
N LYS A 11 -60.39 -48.91 -19.60
CA LYS A 11 -60.34 -48.01 -20.78
C LYS A 11 -60.79 -46.58 -20.45
N ILE A 12 -60.27 -45.98 -19.39
CA ILE A 12 -60.26 -44.52 -19.25
C ILE A 12 -58.88 -44.07 -19.76
N THR A 13 -58.84 -43.69 -21.03
CA THR A 13 -57.68 -43.06 -21.68
C THR A 13 -57.89 -41.56 -21.67
N ILE A 14 -57.04 -40.83 -20.97
CA ILE A 14 -56.97 -39.35 -21.05
C ILE A 14 -55.77 -39.06 -21.93
N MET A 15 -55.98 -38.40 -23.08
CA MET A 15 -54.94 -38.07 -24.06
C MET A 15 -54.02 -39.25 -24.47
N GLY A 16 -54.60 -40.43 -24.69
CA GLY A 16 -53.88 -41.60 -25.22
C GLY A 16 -53.09 -42.43 -24.19
N ALA A 17 -52.90 -41.94 -22.96
CA ALA A 17 -52.33 -42.72 -21.86
C ALA A 17 -53.45 -43.37 -21.03
N SER A 18 -53.28 -44.65 -20.68
CA SER A 18 -54.14 -45.30 -19.68
C SER A 18 -53.88 -44.69 -18.30
N LEU A 19 -54.91 -44.58 -17.44
CA LEU A 19 -54.75 -44.09 -16.07
C LEU A 19 -53.61 -44.80 -15.30
N GLY A 20 -53.43 -46.11 -15.53
CA GLY A 20 -52.33 -46.88 -14.95
C GLY A 20 -50.94 -46.46 -15.47
N ALA A 21 -50.82 -46.14 -16.77
CA ALA A 21 -49.57 -45.64 -17.34
C ALA A 21 -49.23 -44.24 -16.79
N ALA A 22 -50.22 -43.37 -16.64
CA ALA A 22 -50.02 -42.03 -16.05
C ALA A 22 -49.49 -42.11 -14.60
N VAL A 23 -50.07 -43.00 -13.78
CA VAL A 23 -49.59 -43.23 -12.40
C VAL A 23 -48.15 -43.78 -12.38
N ILE A 24 -47.82 -44.71 -13.27
CA ILE A 24 -46.46 -45.27 -13.36
C ILE A 24 -45.44 -44.20 -13.74
N PHE A 25 -45.70 -43.38 -14.76
CA PHE A 25 -44.80 -42.30 -15.16
C PHE A 25 -44.66 -41.23 -14.07
N PHE A 26 -45.73 -40.91 -13.34
CA PHE A 26 -45.67 -39.98 -12.21
C PHE A 26 -44.80 -40.52 -11.06
N VAL A 27 -44.98 -41.78 -10.67
CA VAL A 27 -44.14 -42.41 -9.64
C VAL A 27 -42.68 -42.52 -10.09
N ALA A 28 -42.44 -42.90 -11.35
CA ALA A 28 -41.10 -42.92 -11.92
C ALA A 28 -40.46 -41.52 -11.93
N GLY A 29 -41.24 -40.48 -12.25
CA GLY A 29 -40.79 -39.09 -12.18
C GLY A 29 -40.41 -38.64 -10.77
N ILE A 30 -41.19 -39.01 -9.75
CA ILE A 30 -40.86 -38.72 -8.34
C ILE A 30 -39.56 -39.43 -7.94
N ILE A 31 -39.43 -40.73 -8.27
CA ILE A 31 -38.23 -41.50 -7.94
C ILE A 31 -37.01 -40.90 -8.62
N PHE A 32 -37.13 -40.54 -9.91
CA PHE A 32 -36.05 -39.91 -10.65
C PHE A 32 -35.68 -38.54 -10.05
N TRP A 33 -36.66 -37.68 -9.78
CA TRP A 33 -36.41 -36.35 -9.22
C TRP A 33 -35.82 -36.41 -7.81
N GLY A 34 -36.36 -37.29 -6.95
CA GLY A 34 -35.81 -37.53 -5.62
C GLY A 34 -34.39 -38.07 -5.68
N GLY A 35 -34.16 -39.12 -6.48
CA GLY A 35 -32.83 -39.71 -6.66
C GLY A 35 -31.82 -38.72 -7.24
N PHE A 36 -32.22 -37.91 -8.22
CA PHE A 36 -31.37 -36.87 -8.80
C PHE A 36 -30.94 -35.83 -7.76
N ASN A 37 -31.87 -35.30 -6.95
CA ASN A 37 -31.53 -34.31 -5.93
C ASN A 37 -30.69 -34.93 -4.80
N THR A 38 -30.96 -36.17 -4.41
CA THR A 38 -30.14 -36.88 -3.42
C THR A 38 -28.70 -37.04 -3.91
N VAL A 39 -28.49 -37.40 -5.19
CA VAL A 39 -27.14 -37.50 -5.77
C VAL A 39 -26.49 -36.12 -5.87
N MET A 40 -27.25 -35.09 -6.25
CA MET A 40 -26.74 -33.72 -6.30
C MET A 40 -26.20 -33.28 -4.94
N GLU A 41 -26.98 -33.47 -3.87
CA GLU A 41 -26.59 -33.16 -2.50
C GLU A 41 -25.39 -34.00 -2.01
N ALA A 42 -25.41 -35.30 -2.31
CA ALA A 42 -24.32 -36.21 -1.97
C ALA A 42 -22.99 -35.84 -2.65
N THR A 43 -23.03 -35.11 -3.76
CA THR A 43 -21.83 -34.64 -4.50
C THR A 43 -21.49 -33.18 -4.21
N ASN A 44 -22.14 -32.54 -3.24
CA ASN A 44 -21.87 -31.18 -2.81
C ASN A 44 -21.36 -31.10 -1.36
N ASN A 45 -21.48 -32.17 -0.56
CA ASN A 45 -21.02 -32.10 0.82
C ASN A 45 -19.49 -32.16 0.93
N MET A 46 -18.99 -31.60 2.02
CA MET A 46 -17.57 -31.57 2.39
C MET A 46 -16.89 -32.94 2.30
N LYS A 47 -17.52 -34.00 2.81
CA LYS A 47 -16.92 -35.35 2.81
C LYS A 47 -16.67 -35.86 1.40
N PHE A 48 -17.59 -35.64 0.47
CA PHE A 48 -17.39 -36.02 -0.92
C PHE A 48 -16.22 -35.24 -1.51
N CYS A 49 -16.23 -33.91 -1.38
CA CYS A 49 -15.19 -33.05 -1.93
C CYS A 49 -13.79 -33.41 -1.39
N SER A 50 -13.63 -33.62 -0.08
CA SER A 50 -12.32 -33.85 0.52
C SER A 50 -11.77 -35.28 0.39
N THR A 51 -12.59 -36.27 0.03
CA THR A 51 -12.17 -37.69 0.04
C THR A 51 -12.38 -38.44 -1.27
N ALA A 52 -13.17 -37.90 -2.21
CA ALA A 52 -13.45 -38.60 -3.47
C ALA A 52 -12.23 -38.65 -4.41
N CYS A 53 -11.38 -37.64 -4.35
CA CYS A 53 -10.18 -37.47 -5.17
C CYS A 53 -8.98 -37.19 -4.27
N HIS A 54 -7.79 -37.71 -4.61
CA HIS A 54 -6.61 -37.63 -3.75
C HIS A 54 -6.04 -36.20 -3.69
N GLU A 55 -6.14 -35.44 -4.77
CA GLU A 55 -5.69 -34.05 -4.83
C GLU A 55 -6.46 -33.12 -3.88
N MET A 56 -7.70 -33.51 -3.52
CA MET A 56 -8.54 -32.72 -2.63
C MET A 56 -8.16 -32.88 -1.15
N SER A 57 -7.41 -33.92 -0.78
CA SER A 57 -6.95 -34.05 0.60
C SER A 57 -5.92 -32.97 0.95
N TRP A 58 -5.04 -32.62 0.01
CA TRP A 58 -4.06 -31.53 0.19
C TRP A 58 -4.77 -30.17 0.33
N VAL A 59 -5.74 -29.92 -0.54
CA VAL A 59 -6.55 -28.69 -0.51
C VAL A 59 -7.38 -28.59 0.78
N TYR A 60 -7.89 -29.73 1.27
CA TYR A 60 -8.66 -29.80 2.50
C TYR A 60 -7.79 -29.54 3.73
N GLU A 61 -6.57 -30.08 3.80
CA GLU A 61 -5.62 -29.80 4.89
C GLU A 61 -5.37 -28.29 5.01
N GLU A 62 -5.14 -27.59 3.90
CA GLU A 62 -4.95 -26.13 3.92
C GLU A 62 -6.20 -25.36 4.34
N TYR A 63 -7.39 -25.85 3.96
CA TYR A 63 -8.66 -25.21 4.31
C TYR A 63 -8.90 -25.21 5.83
N GLN A 64 -8.39 -26.23 6.54
CA GLN A 64 -8.60 -26.36 7.98
C GLN A 64 -7.99 -25.22 8.79
N GLU A 65 -6.97 -24.55 8.27
CA GLU A 65 -6.29 -23.43 8.92
C GLU A 65 -6.93 -22.07 8.59
N ARG A 66 -8.04 -22.05 7.85
CA ARG A 66 -8.64 -20.83 7.30
C ARG A 66 -9.90 -20.40 8.06
N PRO A 67 -10.26 -19.11 8.02
CA PRO A 67 -11.40 -18.58 8.78
C PRO A 67 -12.75 -19.23 8.49
N HIS A 68 -12.95 -19.79 7.29
CA HIS A 68 -14.21 -20.46 6.93
C HIS A 68 -14.33 -21.89 7.49
N PHE A 69 -13.26 -22.47 8.03
CA PHE A 69 -13.27 -23.74 8.74
C PHE A 69 -13.24 -23.55 10.27
N GLU A 70 -12.29 -22.74 10.76
CA GLU A 70 -12.11 -22.47 12.20
C GLU A 70 -12.20 -20.97 12.48
N ASN A 71 -13.21 -20.56 13.25
CA ASN A 71 -13.43 -19.17 13.65
C ASN A 71 -14.17 -19.05 14.98
N ALA A 72 -14.21 -17.84 15.53
CA ALA A 72 -14.78 -17.56 16.85
C ALA A 72 -16.31 -17.79 16.95
N THR A 73 -17.03 -17.76 15.83
CA THR A 73 -18.50 -17.89 15.81
C THR A 73 -18.98 -19.32 15.63
N GLY A 74 -18.11 -20.22 15.13
CA GLY A 74 -18.45 -21.59 14.76
C GLY A 74 -19.32 -21.72 13.50
N VAL A 75 -19.59 -20.61 12.80
CA VAL A 75 -20.27 -20.59 11.49
C VAL A 75 -19.21 -20.74 10.40
N GLY A 76 -19.26 -21.82 9.64
CA GLY A 76 -18.31 -22.10 8.57
C GLY A 76 -18.98 -22.29 7.21
N ALA A 77 -18.16 -22.47 6.18
CA ALA A 77 -18.58 -22.83 4.84
C ALA A 77 -18.09 -24.24 4.46
N GLU A 78 -18.82 -24.93 3.60
CA GLU A 78 -18.36 -26.15 2.93
C GLU A 78 -17.73 -25.81 1.57
N CYS A 79 -17.02 -26.77 0.96
CA CYS A 79 -16.42 -26.58 -0.37
C CYS A 79 -17.45 -26.14 -1.43
N SER A 80 -18.68 -26.64 -1.35
CA SER A 80 -19.72 -26.34 -2.33
C SER A 80 -20.26 -24.92 -2.20
N ASP A 81 -20.30 -24.35 -1.00
CA ASP A 81 -20.79 -22.98 -0.78
C ASP A 81 -19.99 -21.96 -1.60
N CYS A 82 -18.68 -22.23 -1.79
CA CYS A 82 -17.78 -21.39 -2.58
C CYS A 82 -17.60 -21.85 -4.04
N HIS A 83 -17.54 -23.16 -4.30
CA HIS A 83 -17.19 -23.70 -5.64
C HIS A 83 -18.38 -24.16 -6.48
N VAL A 84 -19.57 -24.28 -5.90
CA VAL A 84 -20.78 -24.77 -6.57
C VAL A 84 -21.90 -23.75 -6.38
N PRO A 85 -22.27 -22.99 -7.43
CA PRO A 85 -23.29 -21.95 -7.30
C PRO A 85 -24.60 -22.48 -6.76
N ASP A 86 -25.28 -21.73 -5.88
CA ASP A 86 -26.56 -22.17 -5.31
C ASP A 86 -27.72 -22.16 -6.29
N ALA A 87 -27.77 -21.12 -7.13
CA ALA A 87 -28.80 -20.98 -8.15
C ALA A 87 -28.75 -22.16 -9.13
N TRP A 88 -29.91 -22.77 -9.39
CA TRP A 88 -30.02 -24.02 -10.16
C TRP A 88 -29.33 -23.95 -11.54
N GLY A 89 -29.50 -22.86 -12.29
CA GLY A 89 -28.89 -22.71 -13.62
C GLY A 89 -27.36 -22.77 -13.57
N PRO A 90 -26.69 -21.82 -12.88
CA PRO A 90 -25.25 -21.84 -12.67
C PRO A 90 -24.73 -23.14 -12.01
N LYS A 91 -25.46 -23.73 -11.05
CA LYS A 91 -25.14 -25.03 -10.44
C LYS A 91 -24.99 -26.12 -11.50
N MET A 92 -25.96 -26.22 -12.41
CA MET A 92 -25.93 -27.21 -13.48
C MET A 92 -24.80 -26.98 -14.47
N ILE A 93 -24.49 -25.72 -14.81
CA ILE A 93 -23.35 -25.37 -15.67
C ILE A 93 -22.04 -25.83 -15.03
N ARG A 94 -21.82 -25.51 -13.76
CA ARG A 94 -20.62 -25.90 -13.01
C ARG A 94 -20.48 -27.42 -12.90
N LYS A 95 -21.58 -28.13 -12.65
CA LYS A 95 -21.60 -29.61 -12.60
C LYS A 95 -21.28 -30.24 -13.97
N ILE A 96 -21.70 -29.62 -15.07
CA ILE A 96 -21.29 -30.05 -16.43
C ILE A 96 -19.80 -29.77 -16.63
N GLN A 97 -19.30 -28.61 -16.23
CA GLN A 97 -17.86 -28.28 -16.35
C GLN A 97 -16.99 -29.23 -15.51
N ALA A 98 -17.46 -29.64 -14.33
CA ALA A 98 -16.78 -30.59 -13.44
C ALA A 98 -16.55 -31.96 -14.10
N SER A 99 -17.29 -32.32 -15.16
CA SER A 99 -17.01 -33.56 -15.90
C SER A 99 -15.61 -33.57 -16.53
N ARG A 100 -15.01 -32.40 -16.77
CA ARG A 100 -13.62 -32.26 -17.23
C ARG A 100 -12.62 -32.66 -16.15
N GLU A 101 -12.92 -32.39 -14.88
CA GLU A 101 -12.05 -32.77 -13.75
C GLU A 101 -11.97 -34.30 -13.67
N VAL A 102 -13.09 -35.01 -13.80
CA VAL A 102 -13.13 -36.48 -13.87
C VAL A 102 -12.32 -37.03 -15.05
N TRP A 103 -12.38 -36.35 -16.20
CA TRP A 103 -11.58 -36.72 -17.38
C TRP A 103 -10.08 -36.55 -17.12
N HIS A 104 -9.68 -35.44 -16.50
CA HIS A 104 -8.28 -35.15 -16.16
C HIS A 104 -7.72 -36.03 -15.04
N TRP A 105 -8.57 -36.41 -14.09
CA TRP A 105 -8.28 -37.43 -13.09
C TRP A 105 -8.04 -38.80 -13.75
N MET A 106 -8.90 -39.20 -14.70
CA MET A 106 -8.72 -40.48 -15.43
C MET A 106 -7.45 -40.50 -16.30
N LEU A 107 -7.00 -39.35 -16.78
CA LEU A 107 -5.75 -39.19 -17.52
C LEU A 107 -4.51 -39.13 -16.62
N GLY A 108 -4.67 -39.08 -15.29
CA GLY A 108 -3.56 -38.99 -14.34
C GLY A 108 -2.78 -37.69 -14.46
N THR A 109 -3.46 -36.57 -14.73
CA THR A 109 -2.75 -35.30 -15.01
C THR A 109 -2.26 -34.56 -13.76
N ILE A 110 -2.66 -35.02 -12.56
CA ILE A 110 -2.31 -34.49 -11.22
C ILE A 110 -2.33 -35.68 -10.23
N ASP A 111 -1.45 -36.66 -10.41
CA ASP A 111 -1.39 -37.85 -9.56
C ASP A 111 -0.48 -37.66 -8.34
N THR A 112 0.45 -36.70 -8.39
CA THR A 112 1.35 -36.37 -7.27
C THR A 112 1.16 -34.94 -6.78
N LYS A 113 1.64 -34.65 -5.55
CA LYS A 113 1.59 -33.31 -4.99
C LYS A 113 2.42 -32.33 -5.82
N GLU A 114 3.56 -32.76 -6.33
CA GLU A 114 4.43 -31.93 -7.18
C GLU A 114 3.73 -31.52 -8.49
N GLU A 115 2.93 -32.41 -9.09
CA GLU A 115 2.13 -32.09 -10.27
C GLU A 115 0.98 -31.13 -9.95
N PHE A 116 0.41 -31.22 -8.74
CA PHE A 116 -0.59 -30.28 -8.24
C PHE A 116 0.02 -28.89 -8.05
N GLU A 117 1.15 -28.80 -7.36
CA GLU A 117 1.87 -27.53 -7.16
C GLU A 117 2.25 -26.91 -8.51
N GLY A 118 2.75 -27.72 -9.46
CA GLY A 118 3.09 -27.25 -10.81
C GLY A 118 1.90 -26.73 -11.64
N LYS A 119 0.66 -27.04 -11.23
CA LYS A 119 -0.57 -26.53 -11.86
C LYS A 119 -1.38 -25.61 -10.95
N ARG A 120 -0.91 -25.32 -9.74
CA ARG A 120 -1.65 -24.62 -8.71
C ARG A 120 -2.15 -23.27 -9.18
N LEU A 121 -1.26 -22.48 -9.80
CA LEU A 121 -1.60 -21.18 -10.38
C LEU A 121 -2.71 -21.32 -11.42
N HIS A 122 -2.55 -22.22 -12.39
CA HIS A 122 -3.56 -22.46 -13.42
C HIS A 122 -4.93 -22.86 -12.85
N LEU A 123 -4.95 -23.71 -11.81
CA LEU A 123 -6.18 -24.12 -11.14
C LEU A 123 -6.83 -22.96 -10.38
N ALA A 124 -6.05 -22.17 -9.64
CA ALA A 124 -6.52 -21.00 -8.92
C ALA A 124 -7.10 -19.94 -9.89
N GLU A 125 -6.43 -19.69 -11.01
CA GLU A 125 -6.91 -18.78 -12.04
C GLU A 125 -8.28 -19.15 -12.60
N ASN A 126 -8.57 -20.44 -12.75
CA ASN A 126 -9.88 -20.89 -13.21
C ASN A 126 -10.99 -20.50 -12.22
N VAL A 127 -10.69 -20.56 -10.92
CA VAL A 127 -11.59 -20.16 -9.83
C VAL A 127 -11.72 -18.64 -9.78
N TRP A 128 -10.61 -17.91 -9.79
CA TRP A 128 -10.60 -16.44 -9.78
C TRP A 128 -11.35 -15.87 -10.98
N ARG A 129 -11.10 -16.34 -12.20
CA ARG A 129 -11.87 -15.94 -13.39
C ARG A 129 -13.36 -16.25 -13.26
N SER A 130 -13.74 -17.30 -12.54
CA SER A 130 -15.15 -17.58 -12.28
C SER A 130 -15.73 -16.54 -11.34
N MET A 131 -15.10 -16.31 -10.18
CA MET A 131 -15.56 -15.37 -9.15
C MET A 131 -15.57 -13.93 -9.64
N LEU A 132 -14.60 -13.51 -10.44
CA LEU A 132 -14.59 -12.20 -11.11
C LEU A 132 -15.79 -12.05 -12.05
N ARG A 133 -15.99 -13.01 -12.95
CA ARG A 133 -17.06 -12.93 -13.97
C ARG A 133 -18.47 -12.99 -13.40
N THR A 134 -18.66 -13.66 -12.28
CA THR A 134 -19.98 -13.76 -11.68
C THR A 134 -20.31 -12.57 -10.80
N ASP A 135 -19.34 -11.65 -10.62
CA ASP A 135 -19.16 -10.92 -9.37
C ASP A 135 -19.06 -11.97 -8.23
N SER A 136 -18.47 -11.80 -7.06
CA SER A 136 -18.33 -12.89 -6.07
C SER A 136 -19.67 -13.43 -5.47
N ARG A 137 -20.57 -13.98 -6.31
CA ARG A 137 -21.94 -14.40 -6.03
C ARG A 137 -21.98 -15.39 -4.89
N GLU A 138 -21.11 -16.38 -4.93
CA GLU A 138 -20.99 -17.39 -3.88
C GLU A 138 -20.58 -16.77 -2.54
N CYS A 139 -19.68 -15.78 -2.53
CA CYS A 139 -19.35 -15.03 -1.31
C CYS A 139 -20.58 -14.24 -0.81
N ARG A 140 -21.31 -13.57 -1.72
CA ARG A 140 -22.46 -12.72 -1.40
C ARG A 140 -23.71 -13.47 -0.95
N ASN A 141 -23.76 -14.78 -1.12
CA ASN A 141 -24.82 -15.59 -0.51
C ASN A 141 -24.78 -15.51 1.03
N CYS A 142 -23.60 -15.27 1.60
CA CYS A 142 -23.37 -15.14 3.04
C CYS A 142 -22.89 -13.73 3.45
N HIS A 143 -22.14 -13.05 2.58
CA HIS A 143 -21.53 -11.73 2.79
C HIS A 143 -22.19 -10.68 1.88
N ASP A 144 -23.43 -10.33 2.17
CA ASP A 144 -24.16 -9.34 1.38
C ASP A 144 -23.81 -7.91 1.82
N TRP A 145 -23.49 -7.05 0.85
CA TRP A 145 -23.13 -5.65 1.09
C TRP A 145 -24.18 -4.89 1.89
N SER A 146 -25.47 -5.11 1.63
CA SER A 146 -26.56 -4.38 2.29
C SER A 146 -26.76 -4.78 3.76
N ALA A 147 -26.15 -5.90 4.16
CA ALA A 147 -26.22 -6.44 5.51
C ALA A 147 -24.90 -6.27 6.29
N MET A 148 -23.84 -5.76 5.65
CA MET A 148 -22.59 -5.42 6.34
C MET A 148 -22.77 -4.14 7.14
N ASP A 149 -22.46 -4.20 8.43
CA ASP A 149 -22.35 -3.02 9.28
C ASP A 149 -20.93 -2.49 9.19
N LEU A 150 -20.74 -1.33 8.57
CA LEU A 150 -19.42 -0.71 8.41
C LEU A 150 -18.93 -0.08 9.73
N GLU A 151 -19.82 0.31 10.64
CA GLU A 151 -19.45 0.98 11.89
C GLU A 151 -18.86 0.00 12.90
N GLU A 152 -19.30 -1.26 12.88
CA GLU A 152 -18.79 -2.33 13.76
C GLU A 152 -17.54 -3.03 13.21
N GLN A 153 -17.08 -2.67 12.01
CA GLN A 153 -15.85 -3.21 11.42
C GLN A 153 -14.61 -2.47 11.92
N ALA A 154 -13.47 -3.15 11.86
CA ALA A 154 -12.19 -2.47 12.03
C ALA A 154 -12.09 -1.31 11.03
N SER A 155 -11.59 -0.15 11.47
CA SER A 155 -11.54 1.10 10.69
C SER A 155 -11.02 0.90 9.27
N ARG A 156 -9.94 0.13 9.12
CA ARG A 156 -9.40 -0.27 7.81
C ARG A 156 -10.42 -1.02 6.95
N ALA A 157 -10.96 -2.13 7.45
CA ALA A 157 -11.91 -2.95 6.70
C ALA A 157 -13.18 -2.16 6.31
N SER A 158 -13.66 -1.30 7.21
CA SER A 158 -14.80 -0.42 6.97
C SER A 158 -14.59 0.49 5.76
N ARG A 159 -13.43 1.19 5.71
CA ARG A 159 -13.08 2.07 4.60
C ARG A 159 -12.88 1.30 3.29
N GLU A 160 -12.13 0.20 3.32
CA GLU A 160 -11.91 -0.62 2.13
C GLU A 160 -13.22 -1.15 1.55
N HIS A 161 -14.15 -1.58 2.41
CA HIS A 161 -15.47 -2.02 1.96
C HIS A 161 -16.33 -0.89 1.41
N ALA A 162 -16.31 0.30 2.01
CA ALA A 162 -17.00 1.48 1.48
C ALA A 162 -16.47 1.84 0.07
N ARG A 163 -15.14 1.89 -0.06
CA ARG A 163 -14.46 2.17 -1.32
C ARG A 163 -14.72 1.12 -2.38
N ALA A 164 -14.59 -0.15 -2.03
CA ALA A 164 -14.87 -1.27 -2.92
C ALA A 164 -16.33 -1.25 -3.43
N PHE A 165 -17.27 -0.85 -2.58
CA PHE A 165 -18.67 -0.67 -2.96
C PHE A 165 -18.84 0.44 -4.01
N GLU A 166 -18.23 1.61 -3.79
CA GLU A 166 -18.30 2.73 -4.74
C GLU A 166 -17.66 2.40 -6.09
N GLN A 167 -16.53 1.68 -6.06
CA GLN A 167 -15.78 1.29 -7.25
C GLN A 167 -16.32 0.04 -7.96
N GLY A 168 -17.38 -0.59 -7.42
CA GLY A 168 -17.94 -1.82 -7.98
C GLY A 168 -16.97 -3.01 -7.96
N GLN A 169 -16.03 -3.03 -7.02
CA GLN A 169 -15.07 -4.12 -6.86
C GLN A 169 -15.76 -5.40 -6.37
N THR A 170 -15.20 -6.55 -6.73
CA THR A 170 -15.69 -7.85 -6.28
C THR A 170 -14.88 -8.40 -5.12
N CYS A 171 -15.50 -9.17 -4.23
CA CYS A 171 -14.87 -9.66 -2.99
C CYS A 171 -13.54 -10.39 -3.25
N ILE A 172 -13.47 -11.18 -4.33
CA ILE A 172 -12.28 -11.98 -4.65
C ILE A 172 -11.07 -11.13 -5.05
N GLU A 173 -11.28 -9.86 -5.43
CA GLU A 173 -10.17 -8.99 -5.77
C GLU A 173 -9.31 -8.70 -4.55
N CYS A 174 -9.89 -8.56 -3.36
CA CYS A 174 -9.13 -8.36 -2.11
C CYS A 174 -8.90 -9.67 -1.34
N HIS A 175 -9.78 -10.66 -1.51
CA HIS A 175 -9.77 -11.89 -0.71
C HIS A 175 -9.28 -13.13 -1.50
N GLN A 176 -8.25 -13.01 -2.35
CA GLN A 176 -7.78 -14.11 -3.21
C GLN A 176 -7.38 -15.39 -2.45
N GLY A 177 -6.80 -15.23 -1.26
CA GLY A 177 -6.22 -16.30 -0.43
C GLY A 177 -7.10 -16.73 0.76
N ILE A 178 -8.39 -16.40 0.73
CA ILE A 178 -9.28 -16.55 1.90
C ILE A 178 -9.52 -18.00 2.34
N ALA A 179 -9.49 -18.95 1.40
CA ALA A 179 -9.81 -20.35 1.63
C ALA A 179 -8.64 -21.32 1.37
N HIS A 180 -7.64 -20.91 0.59
CA HIS A 180 -6.50 -21.76 0.21
C HIS A 180 -5.22 -20.92 0.15
N GLN A 181 -4.06 -21.58 0.25
CA GLN A 181 -2.79 -20.88 0.08
C GLN A 181 -2.64 -20.33 -1.34
N LEU A 182 -2.26 -19.06 -1.43
CA LEU A 182 -1.99 -18.40 -2.70
C LEU A 182 -0.85 -19.12 -3.44
N PRO A 183 -1.02 -19.41 -4.75
CA PRO A 183 0.07 -19.95 -5.56
C PRO A 183 1.29 -19.03 -5.60
N GLU A 184 2.47 -19.59 -5.83
CA GLU A 184 3.64 -18.80 -6.21
C GLU A 184 3.34 -17.99 -7.49
N ALA A 185 3.85 -16.76 -7.54
CA ALA A 185 3.61 -15.81 -8.63
C ALA A 185 2.12 -15.56 -8.94
N TRP A 186 1.23 -15.67 -7.95
CA TRP A 186 -0.20 -15.43 -8.14
C TRP A 186 -0.48 -14.05 -8.74
N ASP A 187 0.28 -13.04 -8.31
CA ASP A 187 0.21 -11.65 -8.74
C ASP A 187 0.87 -11.39 -10.11
N GLU A 188 1.53 -12.38 -10.72
CA GLU A 188 1.89 -12.40 -12.16
C GLU A 188 0.81 -12.99 -13.04
N SER A 189 -0.21 -13.63 -12.46
CA SER A 189 -1.26 -14.26 -13.24
C SER A 189 -1.86 -13.23 -14.18
N PRO A 190 -2.10 -13.54 -15.47
CA PRO A 190 -2.86 -12.67 -16.36
C PRO A 190 -4.27 -12.32 -15.85
N VAL A 191 -4.79 -13.06 -14.86
CA VAL A 191 -6.06 -12.71 -14.19
C VAL A 191 -5.93 -11.45 -13.33
N TRP A 192 -4.75 -11.26 -12.76
CA TRP A 192 -4.43 -10.23 -11.77
C TRP A 192 -3.49 -9.17 -12.31
N ALA A 193 -2.58 -9.54 -13.21
CA ALA A 193 -1.64 -8.65 -13.89
C ALA A 193 -2.39 -7.47 -14.47
N ASP A 194 -3.33 -7.65 -15.39
CA ASP A 194 -4.09 -6.53 -16.01
C ASP A 194 -5.00 -5.76 -15.02
N ARG A 195 -5.30 -6.35 -13.84
CA ARG A 195 -6.12 -5.71 -12.80
C ARG A 195 -5.27 -4.95 -11.77
N PHE A 196 -3.98 -5.24 -11.73
CA PHE A 196 -2.95 -4.65 -10.87
C PHE A 196 -1.78 -4.08 -11.71
N ASP A 197 -1.98 -3.91 -13.02
CA ASP A 197 -0.95 -3.41 -13.94
C ASP A 197 -0.96 -1.90 -13.82
N TYR A 198 0.05 -1.40 -13.13
CA TYR A 198 0.31 0.02 -12.89
C TYR A 198 0.83 0.74 -14.14
N GLY A 199 0.38 0.35 -15.32
CA GLY A 199 0.82 0.95 -16.59
C GLY A 199 -0.20 0.94 -17.71
N THR A 200 -1.22 0.07 -17.68
CA THR A 200 -2.28 0.04 -18.69
C THR A 200 -3.64 -0.28 -18.10
N ALA A 201 -4.12 0.57 -17.19
CA ALA A 201 -5.57 0.75 -17.18
C ALA A 201 -5.94 1.24 -18.59
N GLU A 202 -6.78 0.50 -19.33
CA GLU A 202 -7.83 1.19 -20.07
C GLU A 202 -8.61 1.94 -18.98
N ALA A 203 -8.08 3.11 -18.67
CA ALA A 203 -8.78 4.20 -18.06
C ALA A 203 -10.15 4.22 -18.71
N ASP A 204 -11.19 4.25 -17.90
CA ASP A 204 -12.34 5.00 -18.35
C ASP A 204 -11.76 6.36 -18.76
N GLU A 205 -11.70 6.66 -20.07
CA GLU A 205 -11.15 7.93 -20.61
C GLU A 205 -11.88 9.15 -20.00
N ASP A 206 -13.00 8.93 -19.30
CA ASP A 206 -13.77 9.92 -18.58
C ASP A 206 -13.39 10.08 -17.08
N LEU A 207 -12.50 9.23 -16.51
CA LEU A 207 -12.12 9.26 -15.08
C LEU A 207 -10.62 9.36 -14.79
N LEU A 208 -9.75 9.15 -15.78
CA LEU A 208 -8.40 9.69 -15.71
C LEU A 208 -8.45 11.07 -16.37
N GLY A 209 -8.19 12.12 -15.58
CA GLY A 209 -7.67 13.35 -16.15
C GLY A 209 -6.46 13.02 -17.03
N ASP A 210 -6.22 13.87 -18.03
CA ASP A 210 -5.15 13.75 -19.01
C ASP A 210 -3.84 13.19 -18.39
N GLU A 211 -3.07 12.36 -19.14
CA GLU A 211 -1.68 12.02 -18.77
C GLU A 211 -1.03 13.25 -18.16
N PRO A 212 -0.34 13.17 -16.99
CA PRO A 212 0.12 14.37 -16.31
C PRO A 212 0.89 15.21 -17.32
N GLU A 213 0.25 16.30 -17.77
CA GLU A 213 0.88 17.25 -18.65
C GLU A 213 2.10 17.68 -17.86
N MET A 214 3.28 17.35 -18.38
CA MET A 214 4.55 17.68 -17.74
C MET A 214 4.44 19.12 -17.28
N ALA A 215 4.44 19.33 -15.96
CA ALA A 215 4.04 20.61 -15.38
C ALA A 215 4.82 21.72 -16.07
N ALA A 216 4.11 22.77 -16.49
CA ALA A 216 4.76 23.89 -17.15
C ALA A 216 5.95 24.35 -16.29
N ALA A 217 7.10 24.63 -16.93
CA ALA A 217 8.29 25.07 -16.21
C ALA A 217 7.93 26.24 -15.29
N LEU A 218 8.36 26.17 -14.04
CA LEU A 218 8.20 27.24 -13.06
C LEU A 218 8.81 28.51 -13.62
N GLU A 219 8.03 29.59 -13.63
CA GLU A 219 8.50 30.89 -14.10
C GLU A 219 9.26 31.62 -12.99
N GLU A 220 10.07 32.61 -13.35
CA GLU A 220 10.81 33.44 -12.38
C GLU A 220 9.87 34.11 -11.35
N GLU A 221 8.62 34.39 -11.75
CA GLU A 221 7.58 34.92 -10.87
C GLU A 221 7.11 33.90 -9.81
N ASP A 222 7.14 32.60 -10.12
CA ASP A 222 6.76 31.52 -9.20
C ASP A 222 7.83 31.37 -8.10
N LEU A 223 9.10 31.30 -8.50
CA LEU A 223 10.25 31.21 -7.57
C LEU A 223 10.42 32.47 -6.72
N GLY A 224 10.07 33.63 -7.27
CA GLY A 224 10.22 34.94 -6.64
C GLY A 224 11.67 35.45 -6.61
N GLU A 225 11.87 36.62 -6.01
CA GLU A 225 13.22 37.18 -5.84
C GLU A 225 13.97 36.45 -4.72
N ALA A 226 15.29 36.28 -4.89
CA ALA A 226 16.16 35.69 -3.88
C ALA A 226 16.00 36.42 -2.54
N LYS A 227 15.61 35.67 -1.49
CA LYS A 227 15.42 36.20 -0.13
C LYS A 227 16.53 35.73 0.80
N GLU A 228 17.01 36.64 1.64
CA GLU A 228 17.89 36.31 2.78
C GLU A 228 17.10 36.44 4.09
N VAL A 229 17.30 35.48 4.99
CA VAL A 229 16.76 35.42 6.34
C VAL A 229 17.93 35.54 7.30
N ASP A 230 18.17 36.76 7.79
CA ASP A 230 19.34 37.05 8.63
C ASP A 230 19.24 36.47 10.05
N GLU A 231 18.01 36.31 10.56
CA GLU A 231 17.74 35.82 11.91
C GLU A 231 16.54 34.87 11.92
N ASN A 232 16.55 33.86 12.79
CA ASN A 232 15.45 32.92 12.93
C ASN A 232 14.27 33.55 13.69
N ILE A 233 13.41 34.25 12.96
CA ILE A 233 12.23 34.96 13.49
C ILE A 233 11.32 34.03 14.30
N ALA A 234 11.14 32.79 13.85
CA ALA A 234 10.32 31.77 14.50
C ALA A 234 10.67 31.55 15.98
N ALA A 235 11.94 31.71 16.37
CA ALA A 235 12.40 31.59 17.76
C ALA A 235 11.92 32.72 18.67
N THR A 236 11.39 33.80 18.11
CA THR A 236 10.92 34.99 18.86
C THR A 236 9.39 35.10 18.91
N LEU A 237 8.67 34.24 18.19
CA LEU A 237 7.22 34.27 18.10
C LEU A 237 6.53 33.75 19.37
N ASP A 238 5.32 34.23 19.62
CA ASP A 238 4.43 33.66 20.63
C ASP A 238 3.65 32.49 20.01
N TRP A 239 4.01 31.27 20.43
CA TRP A 239 3.41 30.03 19.95
C TRP A 239 2.17 29.60 20.75
N SER A 240 1.73 30.37 21.74
CA SER A 240 0.65 29.96 22.66
C SER A 240 -0.74 29.88 22.00
N GLU A 241 -0.96 30.63 20.92
CA GLU A 241 -2.21 30.64 20.15
C GLU A 241 -2.14 29.80 18.86
N VAL A 242 -0.96 29.27 18.51
CA VAL A 242 -0.78 28.43 17.32
C VAL A 242 -1.21 26.99 17.65
N PRO A 243 -2.11 26.35 16.87
CA PRO A 243 -2.52 24.98 17.13
C PRO A 243 -1.33 24.00 17.09
N THR A 244 -1.27 23.12 18.08
CA THR A 244 -0.26 22.06 18.15
C THR A 244 -0.79 20.78 17.51
N GLN A 245 -0.02 20.25 16.56
CA GLN A 245 -0.20 18.91 16.02
C GLN A 245 0.77 17.95 16.72
N GLU A 246 0.23 16.92 17.37
CA GLU A 246 1.05 15.84 17.92
C GLU A 246 1.29 14.79 16.83
N VAL A 247 2.56 14.45 16.60
CA VAL A 247 2.97 13.39 15.68
C VAL A 247 3.87 12.40 16.39
N THR A 248 3.89 11.16 15.91
CA THR A 248 4.87 10.16 16.36
C THR A 248 5.81 9.86 15.21
N LEU A 249 7.09 10.20 15.37
CA LEU A 249 8.12 9.74 14.46
C LEU A 249 8.50 8.30 14.81
N PHE A 250 8.82 7.47 13.83
CA PHE A 250 9.19 6.07 14.06
C PHE A 250 10.34 5.63 13.15
N LEU A 251 11.07 4.58 13.56
CA LEU A 251 12.10 3.97 12.74
C LEU A 251 11.46 3.13 11.62
N PRO A 252 11.75 3.43 10.34
CA PRO A 252 11.16 2.72 9.22
C PRO A 252 11.96 1.48 8.80
N GLY A 253 13.16 1.29 9.38
CA GLY A 253 14.08 0.21 9.02
C GLY A 253 14.53 0.28 7.56
N GLN A 254 14.25 -0.78 6.80
CA GLN A 254 14.54 -0.98 5.39
C GLN A 254 13.26 -1.04 4.54
N ALA A 255 12.14 -0.45 5.01
CA ALA A 255 10.91 -0.34 4.24
C ALA A 255 11.06 0.66 3.07
N SER A 256 11.53 0.17 1.92
CA SER A 256 11.66 0.97 0.69
C SER A 256 10.31 1.13 -0.02
N ILE A 257 10.25 2.06 -0.98
CA ILE A 257 9.06 2.26 -1.81
C ILE A 257 8.72 1.03 -2.67
N GLU A 258 9.71 0.22 -3.04
CA GLU A 258 9.50 -1.06 -3.71
C GLU A 258 8.79 -2.06 -2.80
N TRP A 259 9.26 -2.20 -1.56
CA TRP A 259 8.62 -3.08 -0.58
C TRP A 259 7.19 -2.64 -0.28
N ILE A 260 6.95 -1.33 -0.18
CA ILE A 260 5.61 -0.78 0.05
C ILE A 260 4.66 -1.16 -1.09
N GLN A 261 5.11 -1.05 -2.34
CA GLN A 261 4.32 -1.33 -3.55
C GLN A 261 4.17 -2.83 -3.84
N ASP A 262 5.07 -3.68 -3.35
CA ASP A 262 4.96 -5.12 -3.53
C ASP A 262 3.87 -5.72 -2.65
N GLY A 263 2.67 -5.88 -3.22
CA GLY A 263 1.52 -6.50 -2.55
C GLY A 263 1.74 -7.95 -2.08
N SER A 264 2.80 -8.62 -2.52
CA SER A 264 3.19 -9.95 -2.03
C SER A 264 4.01 -9.90 -0.73
N GLU A 265 4.74 -8.81 -0.49
CA GLU A 265 5.57 -8.61 0.71
C GLU A 265 4.92 -7.66 1.74
N HIS A 266 4.13 -6.69 1.25
CA HIS A 266 3.41 -5.71 2.06
C HIS A 266 1.91 -5.73 1.73
N GLY A 267 1.09 -6.07 2.72
CA GLY A 267 -0.38 -6.17 2.56
C GLY A 267 -1.09 -4.84 2.27
N GLY A 268 -0.37 -3.70 2.25
CA GLY A 268 -0.86 -2.40 1.83
C GLY A 268 -0.51 -2.02 0.38
N GLY A 269 0.34 -2.78 -0.33
CA GLY A 269 0.83 -2.35 -1.66
C GLY A 269 -0.28 -2.11 -2.68
N ARG A 270 -1.33 -2.93 -2.65
CA ARG A 270 -2.49 -2.71 -3.52
C ARG A 270 -3.33 -1.48 -3.14
N ALA A 271 -3.53 -1.24 -1.84
CA ALA A 271 -4.27 -0.08 -1.35
C ALA A 271 -3.53 1.22 -1.72
N PHE A 272 -2.22 1.24 -1.44
CA PHE A 272 -1.32 2.33 -1.79
C PHE A 272 -1.42 2.69 -3.27
N SER A 273 -1.34 1.67 -4.11
CA SER A 273 -1.46 1.79 -5.54
C SER A 273 -2.81 2.31 -6.06
N PHE A 274 -3.91 2.12 -5.32
CA PHE A 274 -5.17 2.78 -5.62
C PHE A 274 -5.22 4.24 -5.15
N GLY A 275 -4.16 4.75 -4.54
CA GLY A 275 -4.09 6.12 -4.03
C GLY A 275 -4.30 6.23 -2.52
N ASP A 276 -4.31 5.11 -1.78
CA ASP A 276 -4.39 5.21 -0.32
C ASP A 276 -3.08 5.71 0.28
N ARG A 277 -3.22 6.57 1.28
CA ARG A 277 -2.13 7.13 2.06
C ARG A 277 -1.64 6.15 3.11
N CYS A 278 -0.32 6.08 3.34
CA CYS A 278 0.26 5.32 4.45
C CYS A 278 -0.41 5.61 5.79
N ILE A 279 -0.65 6.89 6.10
CA ILE A 279 -1.27 7.31 7.37
C ILE A 279 -2.68 6.74 7.56
N TRP A 280 -3.46 6.52 6.50
CA TRP A 280 -4.81 5.99 6.65
C TRP A 280 -4.81 4.56 7.20
N CYS A 281 -3.81 3.76 6.81
CA CYS A 281 -3.69 2.38 7.27
C CYS A 281 -2.89 2.24 8.57
N HIS A 282 -1.86 3.08 8.76
CA HIS A 282 -0.87 2.92 9.83
C HIS A 282 -0.95 3.95 10.96
N GLN A 283 -1.94 4.85 10.95
CA GLN A 283 -2.15 5.80 12.05
C GLN A 283 -2.33 5.05 13.37
N GLY A 284 -1.46 5.36 14.34
CA GLY A 284 -1.44 4.74 15.67
C GLY A 284 -0.57 3.49 15.77
N GLU A 285 0.01 3.00 14.67
CA GLU A 285 0.92 1.84 14.65
C GLU A 285 2.40 2.25 14.74
N GLU A 286 2.73 3.55 14.80
CA GLU A 286 4.09 4.07 14.68
C GLU A 286 5.05 3.49 15.73
N ALA A 287 4.59 3.39 16.98
CA ALA A 287 5.38 2.82 18.07
C ALA A 287 5.65 1.31 17.88
N ASP A 288 4.66 0.57 17.36
CA ASP A 288 4.78 -0.86 17.10
C ASP A 288 5.71 -1.13 15.91
N ILE A 289 5.60 -0.33 14.84
CA ILE A 289 6.50 -0.39 13.68
C ILE A 289 7.94 -0.07 14.12
N GLY A 290 8.11 0.98 14.93
CA GLY A 290 9.41 1.33 15.50
C GLY A 290 10.01 0.19 16.34
N ALA A 291 9.21 -0.50 17.14
CA ALA A 291 9.67 -1.65 17.93
C ALA A 291 10.08 -2.83 17.04
N LEU A 292 9.35 -3.09 15.95
CA LEU A 292 9.70 -4.12 14.95
C LEU A 292 11.00 -3.80 14.21
N ALA A 293 11.29 -2.51 13.95
CA ALA A 293 12.56 -2.10 13.38
C ALA A 293 13.71 -2.34 14.37
N VAL A 294 13.55 -1.97 15.64
CA VAL A 294 14.60 -2.14 16.65
C VAL A 294 14.93 -3.61 16.92
N SER A 295 13.91 -4.48 16.95
CA SER A 295 14.09 -5.91 17.23
C SER A 295 14.74 -6.70 16.09
N GLY A 296 14.82 -6.14 14.87
CA GLY A 296 15.30 -6.85 13.68
C GLY A 296 14.40 -8.00 13.23
N GLU A 297 13.13 -8.04 13.67
CA GLU A 297 12.25 -9.19 13.43
C GLU A 297 11.68 -9.23 12.00
N LYS A 298 11.56 -8.08 11.32
CA LYS A 298 10.87 -8.02 10.02
C LYS A 298 11.44 -7.03 9.02
N ILE A 299 11.62 -5.76 9.42
CA ILE A 299 11.94 -4.66 8.50
C ILE A 299 13.36 -4.15 8.64
N GLU A 300 14.18 -4.80 9.45
CA GLU A 300 15.56 -4.37 9.74
C GLU A 300 16.46 -5.60 9.81
N THR A 301 17.66 -5.49 9.25
CA THR A 301 18.67 -6.56 9.26
C THR A 301 19.69 -6.41 10.38
N TYR A 302 19.89 -5.20 10.91
CA TYR A 302 20.77 -4.95 12.04
C TYR A 302 20.05 -5.00 13.38
N ASP A 303 20.72 -5.56 14.39
CA ASP A 303 20.31 -5.37 15.79
C ASP A 303 20.63 -3.94 16.20
N LEU A 304 19.59 -3.12 16.45
CA LEU A 304 19.74 -1.71 16.83
C LEU A 304 19.95 -1.53 18.34
N GLY A 305 20.03 -2.62 19.12
CA GLY A 305 20.24 -2.59 20.56
C GLY A 305 19.12 -1.86 21.30
N ASP A 306 19.49 -0.91 22.15
CA ASP A 306 18.55 -0.13 22.97
C ASP A 306 18.03 1.14 22.25
N LYS A 307 18.27 1.29 20.93
CA LYS A 307 17.82 2.48 20.20
C LYS A 307 16.30 2.63 20.32
N ARG A 308 15.83 3.83 20.63
CA ARG A 308 14.38 4.08 20.71
C ARG A 308 13.73 3.89 19.34
N GLY A 309 12.64 3.14 19.28
CA GLY A 309 11.91 2.86 18.03
C GLY A 309 11.04 4.02 17.55
N HIS A 310 10.64 4.93 18.43
CA HIS A 310 9.77 6.06 18.11
C HIS A 310 10.10 7.29 18.96
N VAL A 311 9.68 8.46 18.49
CA VAL A 311 9.85 9.77 19.14
C VAL A 311 8.54 10.56 19.01
N PRO A 312 7.80 10.77 20.11
CA PRO A 312 6.70 11.74 20.12
C PRO A 312 7.24 13.14 19.86
N MET A 313 6.59 13.89 18.97
CA MET A 313 6.98 15.23 18.59
C MET A 313 5.75 16.12 18.45
N SER A 314 5.82 17.31 19.03
CA SER A 314 4.83 18.37 18.84
C SER A 314 5.29 19.28 17.70
N ILE A 315 4.40 19.55 16.75
CA ILE A 315 4.64 20.43 15.60
C ILE A 315 3.64 21.57 15.64
N GLN A 316 4.12 22.79 15.44
CA GLN A 316 3.28 23.97 15.21
C GLN A 316 3.74 24.67 13.94
N ALA A 317 2.79 25.12 13.13
CA ALA A 317 3.04 25.86 11.90
C ALA A 317 2.27 27.19 11.93
N SER A 318 2.94 28.27 11.55
CA SER A 318 2.33 29.58 11.37
C SER A 318 2.92 30.28 10.16
N PHE A 319 2.26 31.32 9.66
CA PHE A 319 2.74 32.02 8.47
C PHE A 319 2.30 33.49 8.44
N ASP A 320 2.94 34.25 7.56
CA ASP A 320 2.49 35.57 7.12
C ASP A 320 2.67 35.74 5.61
N ASP A 321 2.73 36.98 5.12
CA ASP A 321 2.83 37.26 3.68
C ASP A 321 4.20 36.92 3.08
N ASP A 322 5.22 36.70 3.91
CA ASP A 322 6.61 36.51 3.49
C ASP A 322 7.19 35.15 3.88
N TYR A 323 6.77 34.58 5.03
CA TYR A 323 7.43 33.43 5.64
C TYR A 323 6.46 32.36 6.15
N LEU A 324 6.92 31.12 6.08
CA LEU A 324 6.47 29.99 6.89
C LEU A 324 7.36 29.90 8.14
N PHE A 325 6.73 29.74 9.30
CA PHE A 325 7.38 29.51 10.57
C PHE A 325 6.95 28.15 11.12
N MET A 326 7.89 27.38 11.64
CA MET A 326 7.58 26.13 12.33
C MET A 326 8.31 26.00 13.65
N ARG A 327 7.69 25.28 14.59
CA ARG A 327 8.29 24.87 15.87
C ARG A 327 8.11 23.37 16.05
N PHE A 328 9.19 22.72 16.46
CA PHE A 328 9.26 21.29 16.74
C PHE A 328 9.74 21.09 18.17
N GLN A 329 9.07 20.23 18.94
CA GLN A 329 9.47 19.90 20.31
C GLN A 329 9.44 18.40 20.54
N TRP A 330 10.48 17.84 21.15
CA TRP A 330 10.56 16.43 21.51
C TRP A 330 11.54 16.22 22.67
N GLU A 331 11.34 15.13 23.40
CA GLU A 331 12.25 14.72 24.48
C GLU A 331 13.57 14.20 23.91
N ALA A 332 14.68 14.68 24.46
CA ALA A 332 16.02 14.17 24.17
C ALA A 332 16.11 12.69 24.58
N GLY A 333 16.69 11.87 23.71
CA GLY A 333 16.96 10.47 24.00
C GLY A 333 18.23 10.30 24.83
N GLU A 334 18.29 9.26 25.66
CA GLU A 334 19.59 8.79 26.16
C GLU A 334 20.36 8.10 25.03
N HIS A 335 21.69 8.28 25.00
CA HIS A 335 22.52 7.64 23.99
C HIS A 335 22.44 6.11 24.06
N ALA A 336 22.01 5.50 22.96
CA ALA A 336 21.87 4.06 22.78
C ALA A 336 22.89 3.58 21.71
N PRO A 337 24.08 3.12 22.12
CA PRO A 337 25.15 2.81 21.18
C PRO A 337 24.77 1.68 20.24
N LEU A 338 24.94 1.90 18.93
CA LEU A 338 24.68 0.88 17.93
C LEU A 338 25.74 -0.23 17.99
N PRO A 339 25.36 -1.51 18.17
CA PRO A 339 26.31 -2.62 18.38
C PRO A 339 27.31 -2.86 17.24
N PHE A 340 26.98 -2.41 16.03
CA PHE A 340 27.75 -2.62 14.80
C PHE A 340 28.59 -1.40 14.38
N VAL A 341 28.59 -0.33 15.18
CA VAL A 341 29.35 0.90 14.91
C VAL A 341 30.47 1.03 15.95
N ASP A 342 31.70 1.23 15.52
CA ASP A 342 32.81 1.48 16.44
C ASP A 342 32.58 2.79 17.19
N GLY A 343 32.64 2.76 18.52
CA GLY A 343 32.26 3.90 19.37
C GLY A 343 30.74 4.12 19.52
N GLY A 344 29.89 3.34 18.85
CA GLY A 344 28.43 3.36 19.01
C GLY A 344 27.69 4.55 18.37
N MET A 345 28.40 5.50 17.76
CA MET A 345 27.87 6.72 17.15
C MET A 345 28.16 6.75 15.65
N MET A 346 27.13 6.89 14.80
CA MET A 346 27.33 6.97 13.34
C MET A 346 27.80 8.35 12.89
N ASP A 347 27.28 9.39 13.55
CA ASP A 347 27.63 10.80 13.34
C ASP A 347 28.02 11.43 14.68
N PRO A 348 29.28 11.23 15.13
CA PRO A 348 29.74 11.75 16.42
C PRO A 348 29.68 13.28 16.53
N GLU A 349 29.66 14.00 15.40
CA GLU A 349 29.65 15.46 15.38
C GLU A 349 28.25 16.00 15.64
N ASN A 350 27.20 15.26 15.29
CA ASN A 350 25.82 15.72 15.38
C ASN A 350 25.00 14.87 16.36
N PRO A 351 24.79 15.32 17.61
CA PRO A 351 23.82 14.72 18.52
C PRO A 351 22.44 14.50 17.88
N MET A 352 21.99 15.46 17.07
CA MET A 352 20.81 15.32 16.25
C MET A 352 20.94 16.02 14.88
N LYS A 353 20.14 15.58 13.92
CA LYS A 353 19.81 16.36 12.72
C LYS A 353 18.30 16.33 12.52
N LEU A 354 17.70 17.49 12.24
CA LEU A 354 16.27 17.60 11.95
C LEU A 354 16.10 18.03 10.50
N THR A 355 15.32 17.26 9.74
CA THR A 355 15.02 17.56 8.34
C THR A 355 13.52 17.73 8.16
N VAL A 356 13.12 18.79 7.47
CA VAL A 356 11.75 19.00 6.98
C VAL A 356 11.77 18.83 5.47
N SER A 357 10.82 18.06 4.94
CA SER A 357 10.64 17.89 3.51
C SER A 357 9.29 18.45 3.08
N LEU A 358 9.27 19.10 1.91
CA LEU A 358 8.07 19.63 1.27
C LEU A 358 7.96 19.12 -0.16
N SER A 359 6.75 18.77 -0.57
CA SER A 359 6.41 18.47 -1.96
C SER A 359 4.98 18.91 -2.27
N ASP A 360 4.62 18.86 -3.54
CA ASP A 360 3.26 19.06 -4.03
C ASP A 360 2.92 17.92 -5.01
N ASP A 361 1.79 18.06 -5.70
CA ASP A 361 1.27 17.03 -6.59
C ASP A 361 2.07 16.89 -7.91
N ASN A 362 3.13 17.69 -8.12
CA ASN A 362 4.03 17.50 -9.26
C ASN A 362 4.97 16.31 -9.06
N VAL A 363 5.13 15.82 -7.83
CA VAL A 363 5.95 14.64 -7.51
C VAL A 363 5.03 13.44 -7.37
N ASP A 364 5.31 12.39 -8.15
CA ASP A 364 4.55 11.16 -8.09
C ASP A 364 4.59 10.58 -6.67
N MET A 365 3.43 10.14 -6.21
CA MET A 365 3.22 9.56 -4.89
C MET A 365 3.49 10.48 -3.70
N ALA A 366 3.82 11.77 -3.87
CA ALA A 366 4.12 12.65 -2.73
C ALA A 366 2.95 12.76 -1.74
N ASP A 367 1.72 12.76 -2.25
CA ASP A 367 0.48 12.82 -1.46
C ASP A 367 0.23 11.54 -0.63
N ARG A 368 0.69 10.38 -1.13
CA ARG A 368 0.48 9.06 -0.51
C ARG A 368 1.68 8.44 0.19
N ALA A 369 2.89 8.81 -0.18
CA ALA A 369 4.16 8.31 0.36
C ALA A 369 5.04 9.41 0.96
N GLY A 370 4.86 10.67 0.56
CA GLY A 370 5.73 11.78 0.97
C GLY A 370 7.20 11.46 0.71
N CYS A 371 8.04 11.61 1.73
CA CYS A 371 9.49 11.38 1.62
C CYS A 371 9.90 9.92 1.32
N TRP A 372 8.98 8.95 1.35
CA TRP A 372 9.21 7.59 0.87
C TRP A 372 9.23 7.48 -0.64
N ALA A 373 8.60 8.41 -1.38
CA ALA A 373 8.64 8.42 -2.85
C ALA A 373 10.07 8.43 -3.40
N SER A 374 11.05 8.83 -2.57
CA SER A 374 12.47 8.82 -2.91
C SER A 374 13.34 7.80 -2.16
N CYS A 375 12.74 6.89 -1.39
CA CYS A 375 13.45 5.91 -0.57
C CYS A 375 13.47 4.55 -1.26
N HIS A 376 14.57 4.22 -1.95
CA HIS A 376 14.66 3.03 -2.79
C HIS A 376 15.53 1.92 -2.16
N ALA A 377 15.26 0.67 -2.51
CA ALA A 377 15.97 -0.52 -2.02
C ALA A 377 17.47 -0.54 -2.39
N ASP A 378 17.85 0.20 -3.43
CA ASP A 378 19.23 0.37 -3.90
C ASP A 378 19.94 1.60 -3.33
N SER A 379 19.28 2.37 -2.45
CA SER A 379 19.94 3.45 -1.71
C SER A 379 21.03 2.90 -0.79
N ARG A 380 22.04 3.72 -0.48
CA ARG A 380 23.13 3.33 0.42
C ARG A 380 22.58 2.78 1.74
N HIS A 381 23.19 1.68 2.20
CA HIS A 381 22.79 0.93 3.39
C HIS A 381 21.44 0.18 3.29
N MET A 382 20.75 0.19 2.14
CA MET A 382 19.55 -0.62 1.88
C MET A 382 19.92 -2.00 1.28
N PRO A 383 19.00 -2.99 1.29
CA PRO A 383 19.33 -4.38 0.96
C PRO A 383 19.93 -4.62 -0.43
N ASP A 384 19.55 -3.82 -1.42
CA ASP A 384 19.92 -3.98 -2.82
C ASP A 384 20.93 -2.90 -3.29
N ALA A 385 21.60 -2.23 -2.34
CA ALA A 385 22.59 -1.22 -2.63
C ALA A 385 23.75 -1.78 -3.48
N PRO A 386 24.15 -1.10 -4.57
CA PRO A 386 25.27 -1.55 -5.40
C PRO A 386 26.62 -1.40 -4.68
N ASP A 387 27.55 -2.31 -4.99
CA ASP A 387 28.91 -2.25 -4.49
C ASP A 387 29.67 -1.01 -5.00
N SER A 388 30.61 -0.50 -4.20
CA SER A 388 31.39 0.69 -4.57
C SER A 388 32.15 0.54 -5.89
N GLU A 389 32.67 -0.65 -6.21
CA GLU A 389 33.34 -0.91 -7.49
C GLU A 389 32.37 -0.80 -8.69
N VAL A 390 31.10 -1.19 -8.50
CA VAL A 390 30.07 -1.05 -9.54
C VAL A 390 29.74 0.43 -9.77
N LEU A 391 29.64 1.20 -8.69
CA LEU A 391 29.38 2.63 -8.74
C LEU A 391 30.52 3.41 -9.41
N GLU A 392 31.77 3.16 -9.00
CA GLU A 392 32.96 3.82 -9.56
C GLU A 392 33.13 3.58 -11.06
N ASN A 393 32.70 2.41 -11.56
CA ASN A 393 32.81 2.05 -12.98
C ASN A 393 31.52 2.35 -13.78
N SER A 394 30.51 2.93 -13.15
CA SER A 394 29.23 3.26 -13.78
C SER A 394 29.38 4.38 -14.81
N PRO A 395 28.67 4.34 -15.95
CA PRO A 395 28.58 5.49 -16.86
C PRO A 395 27.94 6.73 -16.21
N TYR A 396 27.27 6.58 -15.06
CA TYR A 396 26.63 7.68 -14.34
C TYR A 396 27.54 8.35 -13.31
N ALA A 397 28.75 7.83 -13.04
CA ALA A 397 29.69 8.42 -12.06
C ALA A 397 30.20 9.82 -12.46
N GLU A 398 30.04 10.21 -13.73
CA GLU A 398 30.33 11.57 -14.20
C GLU A 398 29.13 12.52 -14.05
N ARG A 399 27.93 11.99 -13.79
CA ARG A 399 26.65 12.72 -13.73
C ARG A 399 26.05 12.77 -12.33
N LEU A 400 26.35 11.79 -11.47
CA LEU A 400 25.84 11.67 -10.10
C LEU A 400 27.00 11.63 -9.11
N ASP A 401 26.81 12.16 -7.89
CA ASP A 401 27.74 11.95 -6.78
C ASP A 401 27.51 10.58 -6.12
N LEU A 402 28.25 9.58 -6.63
CA LEU A 402 28.20 8.20 -6.14
C LEU A 402 29.28 7.89 -5.09
N SER A 403 30.02 8.91 -4.60
CA SER A 403 31.19 8.72 -3.73
C SER A 403 30.85 8.07 -2.38
N ASP A 404 29.63 8.26 -1.89
CA ASP A 404 29.09 7.67 -0.66
C ASP A 404 27.92 6.72 -0.94
N GLY A 405 27.88 6.13 -2.14
CA GLY A 405 26.77 5.28 -2.57
C GLY A 405 25.60 6.05 -3.18
N VAL A 406 24.59 5.31 -3.63
CA VAL A 406 23.35 5.88 -4.18
C VAL A 406 22.59 6.60 -3.07
N THR A 407 22.28 7.88 -3.27
CA THR A 407 21.44 8.64 -2.33
C THR A 407 19.95 8.53 -2.71
N LYS A 408 19.08 9.33 -2.08
CA LYS A 408 17.66 9.35 -2.44
C LYS A 408 17.49 9.92 -3.85
N TYR A 409 16.52 9.40 -4.60
CA TYR A 409 16.13 9.89 -5.93
C TYR A 409 14.65 9.63 -6.16
N LEU A 410 14.02 10.34 -7.10
CA LEU A 410 12.62 10.18 -7.50
C LEU A 410 12.48 9.23 -8.69
N THR A 411 11.36 8.51 -8.77
CA THR A 411 11.08 7.55 -9.85
C THR A 411 11.06 8.23 -11.22
N GLU A 412 10.60 9.47 -11.27
CA GLU A 412 10.49 10.31 -12.46
C GLU A 412 11.85 10.58 -13.12
N SER A 413 12.95 10.51 -12.36
CA SER A 413 14.31 10.65 -12.89
C SER A 413 14.84 9.37 -13.56
N ARG A 414 14.09 8.26 -13.49
CA ARG A 414 14.48 6.95 -14.00
C ARG A 414 13.60 6.52 -15.18
N THR A 415 14.17 5.71 -16.07
CA THR A 415 13.42 5.09 -17.18
C THR A 415 12.60 3.88 -16.74
N GLU A 416 13.00 3.24 -15.63
CA GLU A 416 12.37 2.03 -15.07
C GLU A 416 12.79 1.87 -13.60
N ILE A 417 11.90 1.29 -12.76
CA ILE A 417 12.19 0.86 -11.39
C ILE A 417 11.81 -0.63 -11.25
N GLU A 418 12.73 -1.46 -10.78
CA GLU A 418 12.44 -2.86 -10.43
C GLU A 418 11.81 -2.92 -9.03
N ILE A 419 10.50 -3.19 -8.98
CA ILE A 419 9.73 -3.22 -7.72
C ILE A 419 9.88 -4.54 -6.97
N ARG A 420 9.92 -5.68 -7.67
CA ARG A 420 9.67 -7.00 -7.05
C ARG A 420 10.93 -7.81 -6.80
N GLY A 421 12.06 -7.43 -7.38
CA GLY A 421 13.35 -8.11 -7.18
C GLY A 421 13.35 -9.57 -7.63
N ARG A 422 12.49 -9.91 -8.59
CA ARG A 422 12.21 -11.31 -8.92
C ARG A 422 13.39 -12.00 -9.56
N ARG A 423 13.51 -13.30 -9.28
CA ARG A 423 14.61 -14.16 -9.76
C ARG A 423 15.99 -13.62 -9.34
N GLY A 424 16.04 -12.89 -8.22
CA GLY A 424 17.26 -12.29 -7.69
C GLY A 424 17.68 -11.00 -8.41
N ALA A 425 16.76 -10.32 -9.08
CA ALA A 425 17.00 -8.95 -9.55
C ALA A 425 17.14 -8.01 -8.34
N ALA A 426 18.08 -7.07 -8.42
CA ALA A 426 18.17 -5.99 -7.44
C ALA A 426 17.00 -5.03 -7.65
N ARG A 427 16.31 -4.66 -6.57
CA ARG A 427 15.22 -3.68 -6.62
C ARG A 427 15.77 -2.26 -6.74
N GLY A 428 14.94 -1.36 -7.25
CA GLY A 428 15.30 0.02 -7.54
C GLY A 428 15.64 0.27 -9.00
N GLY A 429 16.27 1.40 -9.29
CA GLY A 429 16.58 1.86 -10.64
C GLY A 429 17.71 2.88 -10.70
N TRP A 430 18.66 2.84 -9.77
CA TRP A 430 19.82 3.75 -9.75
C TRP A 430 20.58 3.77 -11.08
N ASP A 431 20.62 2.64 -11.80
CA ASP A 431 21.30 2.48 -13.09
C ASP A 431 20.41 2.76 -14.32
N LYS A 432 19.22 3.34 -14.08
CA LYS A 432 18.21 3.66 -15.10
C LYS A 432 18.01 5.17 -15.26
N LEU A 433 19.04 5.98 -15.03
CA LEU A 433 18.97 7.44 -15.11
C LEU A 433 18.55 7.92 -16.51
N LYS A 434 17.58 8.85 -16.56
CA LYS A 434 17.15 9.52 -17.80
C LYS A 434 18.25 10.39 -18.42
N GLU A 435 18.02 10.89 -19.63
CA GLU A 435 18.95 11.81 -20.28
C GLU A 435 19.00 13.16 -19.54
N GLU A 436 20.14 13.84 -19.59
CA GLU A 436 20.39 15.09 -18.83
C GLU A 436 19.33 16.16 -19.11
N LYS A 437 18.92 16.31 -20.37
CA LYS A 437 17.87 17.24 -20.78
C LYS A 437 16.51 16.93 -20.15
N GLU A 438 16.19 15.64 -19.93
CA GLU A 438 14.94 15.24 -19.29
C GLU A 438 14.99 15.55 -17.78
N ILE A 439 16.15 15.37 -17.14
CA ILE A 439 16.35 15.76 -15.73
C ILE A 439 16.22 17.27 -15.56
N GLU A 440 16.82 18.07 -16.45
CA GLU A 440 16.67 19.52 -16.45
C GLU A 440 15.20 19.94 -16.64
N GLU A 441 14.46 19.28 -17.54
CA GLU A 441 13.04 19.55 -17.76
C GLU A 441 12.18 19.24 -16.52
N LEU A 442 12.47 18.15 -15.80
CA LEU A 442 11.81 17.80 -14.54
C LEU A 442 12.11 18.81 -13.43
N LEU A 443 13.39 19.20 -13.28
CA LEU A 443 13.80 20.20 -12.30
C LEU A 443 13.10 21.54 -12.54
N ASN A 444 13.15 22.03 -13.78
CA ASN A 444 12.46 23.27 -14.18
C ASN A 444 10.94 23.18 -14.01
N GLY A 445 10.36 22.00 -14.20
CA GLY A 445 8.93 21.72 -13.97
C GLY A 445 8.52 21.64 -12.49
N GLY A 446 9.47 21.79 -11.55
CA GLY A 446 9.15 21.68 -10.13
C GLY A 446 9.02 20.23 -9.63
N VAL A 447 9.47 19.23 -10.39
CA VAL A 447 9.36 17.81 -10.01
C VAL A 447 10.51 17.46 -9.07
N TYR A 448 10.40 17.87 -7.81
CA TYR A 448 11.39 17.58 -6.78
C TYR A 448 10.80 17.62 -5.37
N LEU A 449 11.39 16.85 -4.47
CA LEU A 449 11.16 16.96 -3.03
C LEU A 449 12.12 17.99 -2.46
N ASP A 450 11.61 19.10 -1.94
CA ASP A 450 12.39 20.09 -1.19
C ASP A 450 12.76 19.52 0.19
N LEU A 451 13.99 19.79 0.63
CA LEU A 451 14.56 19.38 1.91
C LEU A 451 15.27 20.56 2.57
N ALA A 452 14.93 20.83 3.83
CA ALA A 452 15.72 21.71 4.69
C ALA A 452 16.18 20.94 5.93
N ARG A 453 17.48 20.97 6.24
CA ARG A 453 18.09 20.20 7.33
C ARG A 453 18.92 21.08 8.26
N TYR A 454 18.70 20.89 9.56
CA TYR A 454 19.51 21.41 10.63
C TYR A 454 20.50 20.35 11.13
N LYS A 455 21.74 20.76 11.39
CA LYS A 455 22.80 19.95 11.99
C LYS A 455 23.18 20.53 13.35
N SER A 456 23.02 19.78 14.43
CA SER A 456 23.26 20.31 15.78
C SER A 456 24.75 20.48 16.12
N GLY A 457 25.66 19.85 15.39
CA GLY A 457 27.09 19.86 15.70
C GLY A 457 27.75 21.21 15.46
N ASP A 458 27.44 21.84 14.33
CA ASP A 458 27.94 23.15 13.90
C ASP A 458 26.85 24.22 13.84
N GLU A 459 25.63 23.87 14.26
CA GLU A 459 24.43 24.73 14.23
C GLU A 459 24.10 25.26 12.83
N SER A 460 24.50 24.53 11.78
CA SER A 460 24.27 24.96 10.39
C SER A 460 22.93 24.48 9.83
N THR A 461 22.45 25.23 8.83
CA THR A 461 21.28 24.90 8.02
C THR A 461 21.69 24.71 6.57
N GLU A 462 21.23 23.62 5.96
CA GLU A 462 21.36 23.36 4.52
C GLU A 462 19.96 23.16 3.91
N SER A 463 19.79 23.56 2.66
CA SER A 463 18.59 23.32 1.86
C SER A 463 18.95 22.72 0.51
N GLY A 464 17.99 22.03 -0.08
CA GLY A 464 18.10 21.53 -1.44
C GLY A 464 16.96 20.60 -1.75
N TYR A 465 17.21 19.62 -2.62
CA TYR A 465 16.16 18.82 -3.20
C TYR A 465 16.56 17.39 -3.50
N VAL A 466 15.56 16.56 -3.75
CA VAL A 466 15.73 15.22 -4.33
C VAL A 466 15.02 15.16 -5.67
N LEU A 467 15.77 14.80 -6.70
CA LEU A 467 15.26 14.46 -8.04
C LEU A 467 16.01 13.25 -8.60
N ASP A 468 17.20 13.45 -9.16
CA ASP A 468 18.04 12.39 -9.72
C ASP A 468 19.02 11.81 -8.70
N GLU A 469 19.40 12.66 -7.74
CA GLU A 469 20.04 12.35 -6.47
C GLU A 469 19.63 13.39 -5.43
N ARG A 470 20.18 13.30 -4.21
CA ARG A 470 19.99 14.31 -3.18
C ARG A 470 21.03 15.42 -3.32
N HIS A 471 20.54 16.64 -3.57
CA HIS A 471 21.32 17.86 -3.62
C HIS A 471 21.14 18.66 -2.34
N PHE A 472 22.23 19.12 -1.73
CA PHE A 472 22.21 20.06 -0.62
C PHE A 472 23.18 21.21 -0.88
N SER A 473 22.82 22.38 -0.41
CA SER A 473 23.62 23.59 -0.43
C SER A 473 23.35 24.44 0.81
N ASP A 474 24.24 25.39 1.10
CA ASP A 474 23.99 26.37 2.15
C ASP A 474 22.78 27.22 1.76
N SER A 475 21.82 27.38 2.69
CA SER A 475 20.63 28.22 2.44
C SER A 475 20.74 29.55 3.17
N GLN A 476 20.37 30.63 2.46
CA GLN A 476 20.17 31.93 3.06
C GLN A 476 18.68 32.26 3.23
N ALA A 477 17.77 31.52 2.59
CA ALA A 477 16.32 31.76 2.63
C ALA A 477 15.60 30.92 3.68
N ILE A 478 16.29 29.93 4.26
CA ILE A 478 15.78 28.97 5.22
C ILE A 478 16.76 28.87 6.37
N VAL A 479 16.28 29.12 7.59
CA VAL A 479 17.10 29.14 8.80
C VAL A 479 16.46 28.31 9.89
N PHE A 480 17.24 27.38 10.44
CA PHE A 480 16.92 26.68 11.68
C PHE A 480 17.70 27.25 12.86
N SER A 481 17.15 27.03 14.05
CA SER A 481 17.87 27.12 15.31
C SER A 481 17.26 26.10 16.27
N ALA A 482 18.07 25.45 17.09
CA ALA A 482 17.57 24.55 18.11
C ALA A 482 18.32 24.70 19.42
N ASP A 483 17.61 24.49 20.53
CA ASP A 483 18.20 24.45 21.86
C ASP A 483 17.57 23.31 22.68
N GLU A 484 18.34 22.80 23.63
CA GLU A 484 17.89 21.78 24.59
C GLU A 484 17.77 22.42 25.98
N GLN A 485 16.59 22.33 26.58
CA GLN A 485 16.34 22.78 27.95
C GLN A 485 15.60 21.69 28.72
N ASP A 486 16.13 21.34 29.90
CA ASP A 486 15.54 20.35 30.82
C ASP A 486 15.21 18.99 30.15
N GLY A 487 16.04 18.56 29.18
CA GLY A 487 15.86 17.30 28.43
C GLY A 487 14.90 17.40 27.26
N VAL A 488 14.41 18.58 26.91
CA VAL A 488 13.53 18.81 25.75
C VAL A 488 14.26 19.64 24.70
N TRP A 489 14.33 19.11 23.48
CA TRP A 489 14.75 19.88 22.32
C TRP A 489 13.62 20.74 21.82
N THR A 490 13.91 22.01 21.50
CA THR A 490 13.02 22.91 20.77
C THR A 490 13.76 23.43 19.55
N ALA A 491 13.24 23.12 18.37
CA ALA A 491 13.75 23.64 17.10
C ALA A 491 12.75 24.60 16.46
N HIS A 492 13.26 25.67 15.88
CA HIS A 492 12.50 26.68 15.16
C HIS A 492 12.98 26.75 13.71
N LEU A 493 12.06 26.91 12.77
CA LEU A 493 12.34 27.09 11.35
C LEU A 493 11.70 28.41 10.89
N THR A 494 12.48 29.26 10.24
CA THR A 494 11.97 30.37 9.42
C THR A 494 12.34 30.09 7.97
N ARG A 495 11.33 30.01 7.09
CA ARG A 495 11.50 29.75 5.66
C ARG A 495 10.75 30.81 4.87
N ALA A 496 11.42 31.46 3.91
CA ALA A 496 10.72 32.31 2.95
C ALA A 496 9.70 31.48 2.15
N LEU A 497 8.51 32.03 1.90
CA LEU A 497 7.52 31.35 1.06
C LEU A 497 8.03 31.17 -0.38
N LYS A 498 8.64 32.24 -0.91
CA LYS A 498 9.35 32.27 -2.18
C LYS A 498 10.82 32.56 -1.90
N THR A 499 11.70 31.60 -2.17
CA THR A 499 13.13 31.70 -1.83
C THR A 499 13.97 32.28 -2.97
N GLY A 500 13.47 32.23 -4.21
CA GLY A 500 14.20 32.58 -5.43
C GLY A 500 15.31 31.58 -5.80
N ALA A 501 15.41 30.45 -5.10
CA ALA A 501 16.41 29.41 -5.34
C ALA A 501 15.78 28.22 -6.09
N GLU A 502 16.45 27.76 -7.14
CA GLU A 502 16.08 26.52 -7.83
C GLU A 502 16.27 25.33 -6.89
N GLY A 503 15.29 24.42 -6.86
CA GLY A 503 15.28 23.27 -5.94
C GLY A 503 14.60 23.54 -4.59
N ASP A 504 14.41 24.80 -4.19
CA ASP A 504 13.49 25.12 -3.10
C ASP A 504 12.07 25.23 -3.67
N LYS A 505 11.06 24.66 -3.00
CA LYS A 505 9.69 24.64 -3.51
C LYS A 505 8.97 25.97 -3.24
N PRO A 506 8.50 26.73 -4.25
CA PRO A 506 7.73 27.93 -3.96
C PRO A 506 6.41 27.60 -3.25
N ILE A 507 6.12 28.31 -2.17
CA ILE A 507 4.90 28.14 -1.37
C ILE A 507 3.89 29.23 -1.74
N ASN A 508 2.74 28.80 -2.24
CA ASN A 508 1.56 29.62 -2.47
C ASN A 508 0.55 29.34 -1.36
N LEU A 509 -0.04 30.40 -0.79
CA LEU A 509 -0.94 30.28 0.36
C LEU A 509 -2.28 29.60 0.03
N ASP A 510 -2.69 29.62 -1.24
CA ASP A 510 -3.87 28.89 -1.72
C ASP A 510 -3.54 27.43 -2.09
N GLY A 511 -2.26 27.05 -2.00
CA GLY A 511 -1.75 25.72 -2.33
C GLY A 511 -1.80 24.75 -1.16
N LYS A 512 -1.56 23.48 -1.48
CA LYS A 512 -1.46 22.38 -0.54
C LYS A 512 -0.14 21.65 -0.77
N TYR A 513 0.50 21.26 0.32
CA TYR A 513 1.83 20.66 0.30
C TYR A 513 1.87 19.40 1.16
N ASN A 514 2.72 18.47 0.80
CA ASN A 514 3.02 17.28 1.60
C ASN A 514 4.25 17.56 2.44
N LEU A 515 4.08 17.47 3.76
CA LEU A 515 5.11 17.70 4.75
C LEU A 515 5.54 16.38 5.39
N ASN A 516 6.85 16.16 5.46
CA ASN A 516 7.45 15.09 6.25
C ASN A 516 8.54 15.65 7.16
N VAL A 517 8.72 15.01 8.32
CA VAL A 517 9.80 15.28 9.24
C VAL A 517 10.66 14.04 9.38
N ALA A 518 11.97 14.22 9.33
CA ALA A 518 12.96 13.20 9.64
C ALA A 518 13.87 13.69 10.77
N LEU A 519 14.08 12.85 11.77
CA LEU A 519 14.93 13.12 12.91
C LEU A 519 16.03 12.05 13.00
N HIS A 520 17.25 12.44 12.67
CA HIS A 520 18.44 11.68 13.00
C HIS A 520 18.77 11.96 14.46
N ASP A 521 18.13 11.23 15.36
CA ASP A 521 18.38 11.33 16.80
C ASP A 521 19.48 10.37 17.24
N ASP A 522 20.20 10.76 18.29
CA ASP A 522 21.21 9.94 18.96
C ASP A 522 22.36 9.58 18.02
N HIS A 523 23.00 10.63 17.46
CA HIS A 523 24.16 10.48 16.56
C HIS A 523 23.89 9.55 15.37
N ALA A 524 22.64 9.46 14.93
CA ALA A 524 22.25 8.62 13.81
C ALA A 524 22.68 9.23 12.48
N ASP A 525 22.90 8.36 11.50
CA ASP A 525 23.11 8.77 10.12
C ASP A 525 22.43 7.81 9.13
N SER A 526 22.41 8.19 7.84
CA SER A 526 21.79 7.42 6.77
C SER A 526 20.34 7.03 7.12
N ARG A 527 19.97 5.75 7.07
CA ARG A 527 18.60 5.25 7.24
C ARG A 527 18.19 4.98 8.69
N PHE A 528 19.10 5.14 9.66
CA PHE A 528 18.84 4.83 11.08
C PHE A 528 18.14 5.97 11.83
N HIS A 529 17.25 6.69 11.13
CA HIS A 529 16.56 7.88 11.61
C HIS A 529 15.06 7.64 11.74
N HIS A 530 14.42 8.44 12.59
CA HIS A 530 12.97 8.43 12.72
C HIS A 530 12.35 9.31 11.64
N VAL A 531 11.16 8.92 11.19
CA VAL A 531 10.42 9.60 10.14
C VAL A 531 8.97 9.75 10.54
N SER A 532 8.31 10.78 10.01
CA SER A 532 6.88 10.98 10.11
C SER A 532 6.17 10.35 8.91
N TRP A 533 4.89 10.00 9.04
CA TRP A 533 4.03 9.88 7.87
C TRP A 533 3.97 11.20 7.08
N GLN A 534 3.41 11.16 5.88
CA GLN A 534 3.12 12.36 5.10
C GLN A 534 1.91 13.08 5.68
N TYR A 535 2.07 14.36 6.01
CA TYR A 535 1.02 15.24 6.51
C TYR A 535 0.75 16.33 5.49
N GLY A 536 -0.52 16.57 5.17
CA GLY A 536 -0.91 17.70 4.34
C GLY A 536 -0.79 19.00 5.12
N LEU A 537 -0.09 19.96 4.52
CA LEU A 537 0.09 21.33 4.97
C LEU A 537 -0.76 22.27 4.11
N ALA A 538 -1.59 23.07 4.77
CA ALA A 538 -2.34 24.18 4.17
C ALA A 538 -2.22 25.45 5.03
N PHE A 539 -2.75 26.58 4.55
CA PHE A 539 -2.59 27.89 5.16
C PHE A 539 -3.94 28.56 5.40
N ASP A 540 -4.32 28.72 6.68
CA ASP A 540 -5.59 29.34 7.11
C ASP A 540 -6.83 28.75 6.39
N ALA A 541 -6.80 27.45 6.08
CA ALA A 541 -7.86 26.76 5.37
C ALA A 541 -9.02 26.37 6.32
N GLU A 542 -10.26 26.25 5.82
CA GLU A 542 -11.31 25.57 6.58
C GLU A 542 -10.94 24.09 6.68
N ILE A 543 -10.61 23.59 7.89
CA ILE A 543 -10.27 22.18 8.10
C ILE A 543 -11.56 21.37 7.92
N PRO A 544 -11.65 20.52 6.89
CA PRO A 544 -12.81 19.68 6.69
C PRO A 544 -12.74 18.49 7.67
N GLY A 545 -13.86 17.78 7.86
CA GLY A 545 -13.93 16.68 8.84
C GLY A 545 -12.88 15.59 8.63
N GLU A 546 -12.67 14.74 9.64
CA GLU A 546 -11.76 13.58 9.54
C GLU A 546 -12.01 12.80 8.23
N TYR A 547 -10.94 12.53 7.47
CA TYR A 547 -10.97 11.79 6.21
C TYR A 547 -11.68 12.47 5.03
N ALA A 548 -11.81 13.80 5.04
CA ALA A 548 -12.21 14.54 3.85
C ALA A 548 -11.12 14.52 2.74
N GLU A 549 -11.56 14.60 1.49
CA GLU A 549 -10.72 14.66 0.27
C GLU A 549 -9.63 15.75 0.34
N ASP A 550 -9.82 16.76 1.19
CA ASP A 550 -8.94 17.92 1.24
C ASP A 550 -7.60 17.61 1.95
N MET A 551 -7.46 16.45 2.62
CA MET A 551 -6.22 15.90 3.20
C MET A 551 -5.29 16.92 3.88
N VAL A 552 -5.81 17.67 4.87
CA VAL A 552 -5.02 18.65 5.65
C VAL A 552 -4.97 18.19 7.10
N GLU A 553 -3.78 17.83 7.57
CA GLU A 553 -3.54 17.52 8.98
C GLU A 553 -2.85 18.68 9.72
N ILE A 554 -2.04 19.48 9.01
CA ILE A 554 -1.38 20.66 9.55
C ILE A 554 -1.92 21.89 8.84
N ASN A 555 -2.67 22.71 9.56
CA ASN A 555 -3.15 23.99 9.05
C ASN A 555 -2.36 25.11 9.71
N ALA A 556 -1.46 25.74 8.95
CA ALA A 556 -0.63 26.82 9.45
C ALA A 556 -1.52 28.02 9.84
N ALA A 557 -1.32 28.55 11.03
CA ALA A 557 -2.09 29.69 11.52
C ALA A 557 -1.48 31.01 11.05
N ARG A 558 -2.31 31.91 10.51
CA ARG A 558 -1.84 33.25 10.14
C ARG A 558 -1.50 34.06 11.40
N ILE A 559 -0.35 34.71 11.40
CA ILE A 559 0.08 35.63 12.47
C ILE A 559 0.29 37.04 11.94
N SER A 560 0.09 38.04 12.79
CA SER A 560 0.44 39.43 12.52
C SER A 560 1.68 39.79 13.34
N ARG A 561 2.79 40.10 12.65
CA ARG A 561 4.05 40.54 13.28
C ARG A 561 4.03 42.03 13.62
#